data_AF-A0A1E3B782-F1
#
_entry.id   AF-A0A1E3B782-F1
#
_cell.length_a   1.000
_cell.length_b   1.000
_cell.length_c   1.000
_cell.angle_alpha   90.00
_cell.angle_beta   90.00
_cell.angle_gamma   90.00
#
_symmetry.space_group_name_H-M   'P 1'
#
loop_
_entity.id
_entity.type
_entity.pdbx_description
1 polymer ?
#
loop_
_entity_poly.entity_id
_entity_poly.type
_entity_poly.pdbx_seq_one_letter_code
_entity_poly.pdbx_strand_id
1 'polypeptide(L)'
;MELTEWTKFLAKWSPQLPHESLQLRGSQLDTLLSKICQIRHTAVHRQPITATSVSLLVLAAKRLAEALQDPLRTSQLEDLHFDIQNKIQAMELNKNALEADHAHELRAVQLQRDELDQKEEQLRAKIINHDKENKTLTGLLVKESIRRIFNDRESALDYDSAWFEAEYEGANRNTFN
;
A
#
# COMPACT_ATOMS: atom_id res chain seq x y z
N MET A 1 -30.37 -43.59 8.94
CA MET A 1 -29.11 -43.92 9.65
C MET A 1 -28.06 -42.89 9.31
N GLU A 2 -27.28 -42.51 10.31
CA GLU A 2 -26.31 -41.41 10.30
C GLU A 2 -24.92 -41.89 9.77
N LEU A 3 -24.25 -41.17 8.85
CA LEU A 3 -22.89 -41.45 8.31
C LEU A 3 -21.85 -41.71 9.41
N THR A 4 -21.95 -41.03 10.55
CA THR A 4 -21.07 -41.24 11.71
C THR A 4 -21.31 -42.60 12.37
N GLU A 5 -22.54 -43.10 12.33
CA GLU A 5 -22.86 -44.42 12.84
C GLU A 5 -22.43 -45.48 11.82
N TRP A 6 -22.65 -45.25 10.53
CA TRP A 6 -22.18 -46.14 9.46
C TRP A 6 -20.67 -46.32 9.44
N THR A 7 -19.89 -45.26 9.67
CA THR A 7 -18.42 -45.35 9.74
C THR A 7 -17.96 -46.21 10.92
N LYS A 8 -18.60 -46.09 12.09
CA LYS A 8 -18.34 -46.97 13.25
C LYS A 8 -18.72 -48.43 12.97
N PHE A 9 -19.89 -48.65 12.36
CA PHE A 9 -20.32 -50.00 11.97
C PHE A 9 -19.36 -50.61 10.96
N LEU A 10 -18.97 -49.86 9.93
CA LEU A 10 -18.06 -50.35 8.90
C LEU A 10 -16.68 -50.69 9.48
N ALA A 11 -16.13 -49.87 10.37
CA ALA A 11 -14.89 -50.19 11.08
C ALA A 11 -15.00 -51.48 11.91
N LYS A 12 -16.11 -51.66 12.62
CA LYS A 12 -16.36 -52.85 13.45
C LYS A 12 -16.51 -54.14 12.64
N TRP A 13 -17.18 -54.07 11.49
CA TRP A 13 -17.48 -55.24 10.65
C TRP A 13 -16.42 -55.52 9.58
N SER A 14 -15.54 -54.55 9.28
CA SER A 14 -14.45 -54.70 8.30
C SER A 14 -13.60 -55.98 8.47
N PRO A 15 -13.21 -56.41 9.69
CA PRO A 15 -12.43 -57.65 9.87
C PRO A 15 -13.22 -58.92 9.58
N GLN A 16 -14.56 -58.85 9.63
CA GLN A 16 -15.46 -59.99 9.45
C GLN A 16 -15.93 -60.14 7.99
N LEU A 17 -15.66 -59.14 7.16
CA LEU A 17 -16.03 -59.17 5.75
C LEU A 17 -15.08 -60.08 4.95
N PRO A 18 -15.60 -60.81 3.94
CA PRO A 18 -14.78 -61.58 3.01
C PRO A 18 -13.61 -60.78 2.41
N HIS A 19 -12.56 -61.48 2.00
CA HIS A 19 -11.34 -60.82 1.55
C HIS A 19 -11.54 -59.93 0.30
N GLU A 20 -12.60 -60.17 -0.48
CA GLU A 20 -12.87 -59.43 -1.72
C GLU A 20 -13.88 -58.29 -1.55
N SER A 21 -14.47 -58.11 -0.37
CA SER A 21 -15.56 -57.13 -0.17
C SER A 21 -15.08 -55.69 -0.04
N LEU A 22 -13.84 -55.47 0.38
CA LEU A 22 -13.23 -54.14 0.54
C LEU A 22 -11.80 -54.15 0.00
N GLN A 23 -11.46 -53.15 -0.81
CA GLN A 23 -10.09 -53.00 -1.32
C GLN A 23 -9.11 -52.49 -0.25
N LEU A 24 -9.62 -51.76 0.76
CA LEU A 24 -8.85 -51.18 1.86
C LEU A 24 -9.23 -51.84 3.19
N ARG A 25 -8.23 -52.19 4.01
CA ARG A 25 -8.43 -52.82 5.32
C ARG A 25 -7.50 -52.25 6.39
N GLY A 26 -7.87 -52.47 7.65
CA GLY A 26 -7.09 -52.07 8.82
C GLY A 26 -6.93 -50.55 8.96
N SER A 27 -5.76 -50.11 9.41
CA SER A 27 -5.49 -48.71 9.78
C SER A 27 -5.74 -47.70 8.65
N GLN A 28 -5.59 -48.11 7.39
CA GLN A 28 -5.88 -47.26 6.23
C GLN A 28 -7.38 -46.95 6.11
N LEU A 29 -8.24 -47.95 6.36
CA LEU A 29 -9.68 -47.78 6.37
C LEU A 29 -10.11 -46.93 7.57
N ASP A 30 -9.56 -47.16 8.76
CA ASP A 30 -9.89 -46.38 9.96
C ASP A 30 -9.55 -44.88 9.80
N THR A 31 -8.38 -44.61 9.22
CA THR A 31 -7.95 -43.24 8.90
C THR A 31 -8.88 -42.59 7.89
N LEU A 32 -9.31 -43.34 6.88
CA LEU A 32 -10.25 -42.87 5.86
C LEU A 32 -11.63 -42.57 6.47
N LEU A 33 -12.18 -43.48 7.26
CA LEU A 33 -13.47 -43.32 7.94
C LEU A 33 -13.47 -42.12 8.89
N SER A 34 -12.35 -41.88 9.58
CA SER A 34 -12.15 -40.69 10.42
C SER A 34 -12.23 -39.39 9.62
N LYS A 35 -11.66 -39.35 8.41
CA LYS A 35 -11.78 -38.19 7.50
C LYS A 35 -13.21 -38.01 6.98
N ILE A 36 -13.94 -39.10 6.72
CA ILE A 36 -15.33 -39.05 6.30
C ILE A 36 -16.25 -38.48 7.39
N CYS A 37 -15.97 -38.77 8.67
CA CYS A 37 -16.64 -38.12 9.79
C CYS A 37 -16.50 -36.59 9.76
N GLN A 38 -15.35 -36.07 9.31
CA GLN A 38 -15.14 -34.63 9.16
C GLN A 38 -16.06 -34.02 8.10
N ILE A 39 -16.35 -34.71 6.99
CA ILE A 39 -17.27 -34.21 5.94
C ILE A 39 -18.61 -33.82 6.56
N ARG A 40 -19.16 -34.72 7.37
CA ARG A 40 -20.41 -34.46 8.06
C ARG A 40 -20.28 -33.35 9.10
N HIS A 41 -19.25 -33.39 9.94
CA HIS A 41 -19.07 -32.39 10.99
C HIS A 41 -19.04 -30.99 10.39
N THR A 42 -18.24 -30.81 9.33
CA THR A 42 -18.18 -29.57 8.56
C THR A 42 -19.54 -29.19 7.97
N ALA A 43 -20.25 -30.12 7.35
CA ALA A 43 -21.54 -29.85 6.71
C ALA A 43 -22.64 -29.48 7.73
N VAL A 44 -22.73 -30.22 8.83
CA VAL A 44 -23.74 -30.03 9.89
C VAL A 44 -23.53 -28.72 10.62
N HIS A 45 -22.28 -28.38 10.95
CA HIS A 45 -21.96 -27.13 11.65
C HIS A 45 -21.67 -25.97 10.70
N ARG A 46 -21.78 -26.17 9.39
CA ARG A 46 -21.44 -25.19 8.34
C ARG A 46 -20.10 -24.52 8.61
N GLN A 47 -19.10 -25.29 9.04
CA GLN A 47 -17.79 -24.74 9.38
C GLN A 47 -17.12 -24.14 8.14
N PRO A 48 -16.66 -22.88 8.19
CA PRO A 48 -15.90 -22.31 7.09
C PRO A 48 -14.57 -23.04 6.98
N ILE A 49 -14.31 -23.62 5.81
CA ILE A 49 -13.07 -24.33 5.50
C ILE A 49 -12.49 -23.83 4.18
N THR A 50 -11.19 -24.04 3.98
CA THR A 50 -10.50 -23.63 2.76
C THR A 50 -10.93 -24.50 1.56
N ALA A 51 -10.82 -23.96 0.35
CA ALA A 51 -11.10 -24.73 -0.87
C ALA A 51 -10.18 -25.98 -0.97
N THR A 52 -8.92 -25.86 -0.56
CA THR A 52 -7.98 -26.99 -0.45
C THR A 52 -8.49 -28.06 0.52
N SER A 53 -9.03 -27.67 1.68
CA SER A 53 -9.65 -28.61 2.63
C SER A 53 -10.86 -29.31 2.03
N VAL A 54 -11.71 -28.59 1.26
CA VAL A 54 -12.84 -29.21 0.55
C VAL A 54 -12.34 -30.25 -0.46
N SER A 55 -11.31 -29.94 -1.24
CA SER A 55 -10.71 -30.88 -2.19
C SER A 55 -10.21 -32.16 -1.50
N LEU A 56 -9.53 -32.03 -0.36
CA LEU A 56 -9.06 -33.18 0.43
C LEU A 56 -10.20 -34.06 0.96
N LEU A 57 -11.33 -33.45 1.34
CA LEU A 57 -12.52 -34.16 1.78
C LEU A 57 -13.17 -34.92 0.61
N VAL A 58 -13.25 -34.33 -0.58
CA VAL A 58 -13.75 -35.01 -1.78
C VAL A 58 -12.83 -36.16 -2.19
N LEU A 59 -11.51 -35.98 -2.11
CA LEU A 59 -10.54 -37.05 -2.34
C LEU A 59 -10.70 -38.21 -1.35
N ALA A 60 -10.97 -37.92 -0.08
CA ALA A 60 -11.29 -38.95 0.91
C ALA A 60 -12.61 -39.66 0.58
N ALA A 61 -13.65 -38.94 0.17
CA ALA A 61 -14.90 -39.53 -0.28
C ALA A 61 -14.69 -40.47 -1.49
N LYS A 62 -13.88 -40.05 -2.47
CA LYS A 62 -13.54 -40.87 -3.64
C LYS A 62 -12.87 -42.17 -3.22
N ARG A 63 -11.85 -42.10 -2.36
CA ARG A 63 -11.15 -43.28 -1.84
C ARG A 63 -12.08 -44.24 -1.09
N LEU A 64 -13.11 -43.72 -0.43
CA LEU A 64 -14.11 -44.57 0.21
C LEU A 64 -15.01 -45.25 -0.84
N ALA A 65 -15.41 -44.55 -1.90
CA ALA A 65 -16.16 -45.14 -3.00
C ALA A 65 -15.35 -46.24 -3.73
N GLU A 66 -14.04 -46.03 -3.92
CA GLU A 66 -13.10 -47.03 -4.44
C GLU A 66 -13.03 -48.25 -3.51
N ALA A 67 -12.88 -48.02 -2.21
CA ALA A 67 -12.83 -49.08 -1.20
C ALA A 67 -14.10 -49.95 -1.20
N LEU A 68 -15.25 -49.32 -1.41
CA LEU A 68 -16.58 -49.93 -1.50
C LEU A 68 -16.89 -50.52 -2.88
N GLN A 69 -15.96 -50.41 -3.84
CA GLN A 69 -16.12 -50.88 -5.21
C GLN A 69 -17.35 -50.27 -5.92
N ASP A 70 -17.60 -48.97 -5.69
CA ASP A 70 -18.65 -48.20 -6.36
C ASP A 70 -18.02 -47.36 -7.50
N PRO A 71 -17.93 -47.88 -8.74
CA PRO A 71 -17.26 -47.18 -9.84
C PRO A 71 -18.02 -45.93 -10.29
N LEU A 72 -19.35 -45.93 -10.18
CA LEU A 72 -20.17 -44.78 -10.55
C LEU A 72 -19.87 -43.59 -9.63
N ARG A 73 -19.89 -43.81 -8.30
CA ARG A 73 -19.59 -42.75 -7.34
C ARG A 73 -18.12 -42.34 -7.37
N THR A 74 -17.23 -43.29 -7.64
CA THR A 74 -15.80 -43.00 -7.84
C THR A 74 -15.59 -42.03 -9.00
N SER A 75 -16.21 -42.27 -10.16
CA SER A 75 -16.12 -41.36 -11.32
C SER A 75 -16.69 -39.98 -10.99
N GLN A 76 -17.88 -39.92 -10.40
CA GLN A 76 -18.51 -38.64 -10.04
C GLN A 76 -17.67 -37.81 -9.05
N LEU A 77 -17.02 -38.47 -8.09
CA LEU A 77 -16.16 -37.81 -7.11
C LEU A 77 -14.81 -37.41 -7.71
N GLU A 78 -14.33 -38.14 -8.72
CA GLU A 78 -13.14 -37.73 -9.49
C GLU A 78 -13.41 -36.47 -10.31
N ASP A 79 -14.52 -36.43 -11.04
CA ASP A 79 -14.93 -35.25 -11.81
C ASP A 79 -15.08 -34.04 -10.88
N LEU A 80 -15.76 -34.22 -9.74
CA LEU A 80 -15.90 -33.17 -8.73
C LEU A 80 -14.55 -32.72 -8.15
N HIS A 81 -13.63 -33.66 -7.90
CA HIS A 81 -12.30 -33.34 -7.40
C HIS A 81 -11.51 -32.51 -8.42
N PHE A 82 -11.55 -32.90 -9.69
CA PHE A 82 -10.92 -32.19 -10.80
C PHE A 82 -11.50 -30.77 -10.96
N ASP A 83 -12.82 -30.62 -10.93
CA ASP A 83 -13.49 -29.33 -11.00
C ASP A 83 -13.09 -28.40 -9.85
N ILE A 84 -12.98 -28.92 -8.63
CA ILE A 84 -12.54 -28.14 -7.46
C ILE A 84 -11.08 -27.70 -7.64
N GLN A 85 -10.20 -28.59 -8.09
CA GLN A 85 -8.79 -28.27 -8.34
C GLN A 85 -8.64 -27.17 -9.40
N ASN A 86 -9.37 -27.26 -10.51
CA ASN A 86 -9.37 -26.22 -11.54
C ASN A 86 -9.86 -24.87 -10.99
N LYS A 87 -10.89 -24.88 -10.14
CA LYS A 87 -11.40 -23.66 -9.50
C LYS A 87 -10.40 -23.07 -8.51
N ILE A 88 -9.71 -23.90 -7.72
CA ILE A 88 -8.64 -23.45 -6.83
C ILE A 88 -7.54 -22.75 -7.64
N GLN A 89 -7.07 -23.40 -8.72
CA GLN A 89 -6.04 -22.84 -9.58
C GLN A 89 -6.49 -21.52 -10.23
N ALA A 90 -7.73 -21.44 -10.72
CA ALA A 90 -8.27 -20.21 -11.30
C ALA A 90 -8.35 -19.08 -10.25
N MET A 91 -8.73 -19.39 -9.02
CA MET A 91 -8.74 -18.42 -7.91
C MET A 91 -7.33 -17.94 -7.56
N GLU A 92 -6.35 -18.82 -7.55
CA GLU A 92 -4.94 -18.47 -7.30
C GLU A 92 -4.38 -17.56 -8.40
N LEU A 93 -4.62 -17.89 -9.67
CA LEU A 93 -4.20 -17.06 -10.80
C LEU A 93 -4.84 -15.67 -10.76
N ASN A 94 -6.15 -15.59 -10.49
CA ASN A 94 -6.85 -14.31 -10.37
C ASN A 94 -6.31 -13.48 -9.20
N LYS A 95 -6.08 -14.11 -8.04
CA LYS A 95 -5.47 -13.44 -6.89
C LYS A 95 -4.10 -12.86 -7.24
N ASN A 96 -3.24 -13.64 -7.89
CA ASN A 96 -1.90 -13.19 -8.27
C ASN A 96 -1.94 -12.02 -9.27
N ALA A 97 -2.88 -12.04 -10.22
CA ALA A 97 -3.08 -10.93 -11.16
C ALA A 97 -3.51 -9.65 -10.42
N LEU A 98 -4.49 -9.74 -9.53
CA LEU A 98 -4.95 -8.62 -8.72
C LEU A 98 -3.84 -8.05 -7.81
N GLU A 99 -3.04 -8.91 -7.20
CA GLU A 99 -1.89 -8.48 -6.38
C GLU A 99 -0.83 -7.76 -7.22
N ALA A 100 -0.55 -8.24 -8.44
CA ALA A 100 0.39 -7.61 -9.35
C ALA A 100 -0.08 -6.23 -9.83
N ASP A 101 -1.36 -6.12 -10.20
CA ASP A 101 -1.98 -4.86 -10.63
C ASP A 101 -1.99 -3.85 -9.49
N HIS A 102 -2.42 -4.26 -8.29
CA HIS A 102 -2.41 -3.41 -7.10
C HIS A 102 -1.00 -2.92 -6.75
N ALA A 103 0.01 -3.79 -6.85
CA ALA A 103 1.41 -3.39 -6.63
C ALA A 103 1.91 -2.41 -7.70
N HIS A 104 1.44 -2.53 -8.95
CA HIS A 104 1.74 -1.58 -10.01
C HIS A 104 1.12 -0.20 -9.74
N GLU A 105 -0.16 -0.16 -9.38
CA GLU A 105 -0.86 1.08 -9.03
C GLU A 105 -0.23 1.79 -7.84
N LEU A 106 0.14 1.06 -6.78
CA LEU A 106 0.84 1.63 -5.63
C LEU A 106 2.18 2.27 -6.01
N ARG A 107 2.95 1.66 -6.92
CA ARG A 107 4.19 2.24 -7.43
C ARG A 107 3.94 3.53 -8.21
N ALA A 108 2.89 3.56 -9.04
CA ALA A 108 2.53 4.76 -9.79
C ALA A 108 2.13 5.91 -8.86
N VAL A 109 1.34 5.63 -7.81
CA VAL A 109 0.99 6.62 -6.78
C VAL A 109 2.24 7.11 -6.05
N GLN A 110 3.18 6.22 -5.72
CA GLN A 110 4.42 6.62 -5.06
C GLN A 110 5.25 7.56 -5.95
N LEU A 111 5.38 7.25 -7.24
CA LEU A 111 6.07 8.12 -8.19
C LEU A 111 5.44 9.52 -8.26
N GLN A 112 4.10 9.59 -8.30
CA GLN A 112 3.39 10.87 -8.30
C GLN A 112 3.63 11.68 -7.01
N ARG A 113 3.74 11.01 -5.86
CA ARG A 113 4.09 11.67 -4.60
C ARG A 113 5.50 12.24 -4.64
N ASP A 114 6.46 11.45 -5.12
CA ASP A 114 7.85 11.87 -5.22
C ASP A 114 8.01 13.08 -6.17
N GLU A 115 7.29 13.10 -7.29
CA GLU A 115 7.24 14.24 -8.21
C GLU A 115 6.64 15.50 -7.57
N LEU A 116 5.57 15.33 -6.79
CA LEU A 116 4.94 16.43 -6.06
C LEU A 116 5.86 16.99 -4.98
N ASP A 117 6.54 16.13 -4.23
CA ASP A 117 7.50 16.52 -3.19
C ASP A 117 8.67 17.32 -3.80
N GLN A 118 9.19 16.86 -4.94
CA GLN A 118 10.23 17.60 -5.68
C GLN A 118 9.74 18.98 -6.13
N LYS A 119 8.51 19.06 -6.65
CA LYS A 119 7.92 20.33 -7.10
C LYS A 119 7.68 21.28 -5.93
N GLU A 120 7.24 20.75 -4.79
CA GLU A 120 7.07 21.53 -3.56
C GLU A 120 8.40 22.15 -3.12
N GLU A 121 9.47 21.36 -3.07
CA GLU A 121 10.79 21.83 -2.66
C GLU A 121 11.33 22.90 -3.63
N GLN A 122 11.16 22.70 -4.94
CA GLN A 122 11.54 23.70 -5.95
C GLN A 122 10.77 25.02 -5.77
N LEU A 123 9.47 24.96 -5.47
CA LEU A 123 8.66 26.15 -5.22
C LEU A 123 9.09 26.87 -3.94
N ARG A 124 9.39 26.13 -2.87
CA ARG A 124 9.92 26.69 -1.61
C ARG A 124 11.23 27.42 -1.86
N ALA A 125 12.18 26.78 -2.55
CA ALA A 125 13.46 27.38 -2.90
C ALA A 125 13.30 28.64 -3.76
N LYS A 126 12.40 28.61 -4.76
CA LYS A 126 12.11 29.76 -5.62
C LYS A 126 11.58 30.96 -4.83
N ILE A 127 10.64 30.73 -3.90
CA ILE A 127 10.07 31.80 -3.06
C ILE A 127 11.15 32.42 -2.17
N ILE A 128 11.98 31.59 -1.54
CA ILE A 128 13.09 32.07 -0.68
C ILE A 128 14.06 32.93 -1.50
N ASN A 129 14.43 32.49 -2.71
CA ASN A 129 15.35 33.26 -3.55
C ASN A 129 14.72 34.58 -4.01
N HIS A 130 13.47 34.56 -4.46
CA HIS A 130 12.75 35.76 -4.88
C HIS A 130 12.59 36.77 -3.73
N ASP A 131 12.28 36.31 -2.51
CA ASP A 131 12.21 37.17 -1.33
C ASP A 131 13.58 37.81 -1.00
N LYS A 132 14.67 37.04 -1.11
CA LYS A 132 16.03 37.54 -0.91
C LYS A 132 16.40 38.61 -1.95
N GLU A 133 16.10 38.38 -3.23
CA GLU A 133 16.33 39.34 -4.31
C GLU A 133 15.53 40.63 -4.09
N ASN A 134 14.25 40.50 -3.75
CA ASN A 134 13.37 41.64 -3.49
C ASN A 134 13.84 42.47 -2.28
N LYS A 135 14.25 41.82 -1.19
CA LYS A 135 14.85 42.48 -0.01
C LYS A 135 16.12 43.24 -0.37
N THR A 136 16.97 42.65 -1.21
CA THR A 136 18.21 43.28 -1.68
C THR A 136 17.92 44.54 -2.50
N LEU A 137 17.02 44.43 -3.49
CA LEU A 137 16.62 45.54 -4.33
C LEU A 137 15.98 46.68 -3.52
N THR A 138 15.04 46.33 -2.64
CA THR A 138 14.38 47.31 -1.76
C THR A 138 15.41 48.01 -0.87
N GLY A 139 16.37 47.27 -0.30
CA GLY A 139 17.45 47.84 0.49
C GLY A 139 18.31 48.84 -0.29
N LEU A 140 18.62 48.56 -1.56
CA LEU A 140 19.35 49.48 -2.43
C LEU A 140 18.55 50.76 -2.72
N LEU A 141 17.26 50.64 -3.03
CA LEU A 141 16.38 51.78 -3.28
C LEU A 141 16.25 52.70 -2.05
N VAL A 142 16.09 52.10 -0.86
CA VAL A 142 16.05 52.86 0.39
C VAL A 142 17.37 53.57 0.65
N LYS A 143 18.51 52.89 0.47
CA LYS A 143 19.84 53.49 0.63
C LYS A 143 20.05 54.67 -0.31
N GLU A 144 19.67 54.54 -1.58
CA GLU A 144 19.79 55.61 -2.56
C GLU A 144 18.88 56.80 -2.22
N SER A 145 17.65 56.52 -1.75
CA SER A 145 16.71 57.57 -1.31
C SER A 145 17.25 58.34 -0.11
N ILE A 146 17.82 57.65 0.88
CA ILE A 146 18.52 58.27 2.02
C ILE A 146 19.67 59.14 1.51
N ARG A 147 20.54 58.60 0.65
CA ARG A 147 21.68 59.36 0.10
C ARG A 147 21.23 60.66 -0.55
N ARG A 148 20.17 60.63 -1.38
CA ARG A 148 19.62 61.83 -2.03
C ARG A 148 19.09 62.85 -1.01
N ILE A 149 18.22 62.41 -0.09
CA ILE A 149 17.59 63.31 0.91
C ILE A 149 18.64 63.99 1.79
N PHE A 150 19.71 63.28 2.17
CA PHE A 150 20.71 63.80 3.10
C PHE A 150 21.88 64.52 2.39
N ASN A 151 22.28 64.14 1.17
CA ASN A 151 23.34 64.85 0.43
C ASN A 151 22.84 66.14 -0.26
N ASP A 152 21.55 66.22 -0.63
CA ASP A 152 20.97 67.47 -1.16
C ASP A 152 20.90 68.57 -0.07
N ARG A 153 20.94 68.19 1.21
CA ARG A 153 21.01 69.14 2.34
C ARG A 153 22.42 69.68 2.60
N GLU A 154 23.45 68.90 2.28
CA GLU A 154 24.85 69.32 2.46
C GLU A 154 25.25 70.36 1.41
N SER A 155 24.76 70.19 0.17
CA SER A 155 24.91 71.16 -0.93
C SER A 155 24.17 72.49 -0.69
N ALA A 156 23.10 72.48 0.10
CA ALA A 156 22.32 73.68 0.43
C ALA A 156 22.94 74.50 1.58
N LEU A 157 23.76 73.87 2.44
CA LEU A 157 24.45 74.56 3.54
C LEU A 157 25.78 75.19 3.10
N ASP A 158 26.37 74.74 1.98
CA ASP A 158 27.58 75.35 1.40
C ASP A 158 27.28 76.69 0.70
N TYR A 159 26.04 76.89 0.24
CA TYR A 159 25.57 78.17 -0.31
C TYR A 159 25.21 79.20 0.78
N ASP A 160 24.76 78.76 1.96
CA ASP A 160 24.37 79.66 3.06
C ASP A 160 25.60 80.11 3.89
N SER A 161 26.66 79.30 3.94
CA SER A 161 27.95 79.70 4.56
C SER A 161 28.70 80.73 3.71
N ALA A 162 28.67 80.61 2.37
CA ALA A 162 29.32 81.55 1.47
C ALA A 162 28.64 82.94 1.45
N TRP A 163 27.34 83.01 1.78
CA TRP A 163 26.61 84.28 1.87
C TRP A 163 26.89 85.03 3.19
N PHE A 164 27.23 84.32 4.27
CA PHE A 164 27.57 84.93 5.56
C PHE A 164 29.04 85.39 5.67
N GLU A 165 29.98 84.79 4.92
CA GLU A 165 31.38 85.23 4.91
C GLU A 165 31.63 86.50 4.07
N ALA A 166 30.83 86.76 3.03
CA ALA A 166 30.96 87.96 2.20
C ALA A 166 30.49 89.26 2.91
N GLU A 167 29.69 89.15 3.97
CA GLU A 167 29.13 90.31 4.67
C GLU A 167 30.00 90.78 5.86
N TYR A 168 30.97 89.97 6.30
CA TYR A 168 31.86 90.32 7.43
C TYR A 168 33.21 90.97 7.03
N GLU A 169 33.65 90.89 5.77
CA GLU A 169 34.86 91.61 5.32
C GLU A 169 34.61 93.10 4.96
N GLY A 170 33.35 93.53 4.84
CA GLY A 170 32.98 94.92 4.50
C GLY A 170 32.98 95.92 5.68
N ALA A 171 33.05 95.45 6.93
CA ALA A 171 32.84 96.31 8.11
C ALA A 171 34.14 96.84 8.76
N ASN A 172 35.33 96.47 8.28
CA ASN A 172 36.59 96.76 8.99
C ASN A 172 37.61 97.63 8.23
N ARG A 173 37.15 98.55 7.36
CA ARG A 173 37.99 99.64 6.83
C ARG A 173 37.24 100.97 6.79
N ASN A 174 36.98 101.53 7.95
CA ASN A 174 36.76 102.97 8.12
C ASN A 174 37.28 103.39 9.49
N THR A 175 38.59 103.63 9.59
CA THR A 175 39.17 104.63 10.51
C THR A 175 40.59 104.99 10.08
N PHE A 176 40.85 106.31 10.05
CA PHE A 176 42.10 107.06 9.96
C PHE A 176 42.56 107.64 8.60
N ASN A 177 42.41 108.98 8.59
CA ASN A 177 42.96 110.07 7.78
C ASN A 177 42.39 110.33 6.39
#